data_AF-A0A2J0MXE0-F1
#
_entry.id   AF-A0A2J0MXE0-F1
#
_cell.length_a   1.000
_cell.length_b   1.000
_cell.length_c   1.000
_cell.angle_alpha   90.00
_cell.angle_beta   90.00
_cell.angle_gamma   90.00
#
_symmetry.space_group_name_H-M   'P 1'
#
loop_
_entity.id
_entity.type
_entity.pdbx_description
1 polymer ?
#
loop_
_entity_poly.entity_id
_entity_poly.type
_entity_poly.pdbx_seq_one_letter_code
_entity_poly.pdbx_strand_id
1 'polypeptide(L)' 'MPASIPENAIMPNDYYNASFSTDDTFWKVDTQTGEKERIVSLDKITEKLDADTLFLNGDESFLFFVNKKDDKLYRIEL' A
#
# COMPACT_ATOMS: atom_id res chain seq x y z
N MET A 1 -1.31 1.54 3.39
CA MET A 1 -1.46 2.86 4.03
C MET A 1 -0.28 3.71 3.62
N PRO A 2 -0.53 4.81 2.90
CA PRO A 2 0.51 5.69 2.43
C PRO A 2 1.13 6.53 3.54
N ALA A 3 2.45 6.69 3.48
CA ALA A 3 3.21 7.66 4.28
C ALA A 3 4.02 8.58 3.36
N SER A 4 4.78 9.50 3.95
CA SER A 4 5.62 10.48 3.23
C SER A 4 4.84 11.40 2.27
N ILE A 5 3.59 11.72 2.61
CA ILE A 5 2.75 12.66 1.86
C ILE A 5 3.32 14.09 2.03
N PRO A 6 3.54 14.86 0.95
CA PRO A 6 4.00 16.24 1.04
C PRO A 6 3.03 17.15 1.81
N GLU A 7 3.54 18.05 2.66
CA GLU A 7 2.70 18.97 3.45
C GLU A 7 1.85 19.92 2.59
N ASN A 8 2.29 20.21 1.36
CA ASN A 8 1.60 21.07 0.41
C ASN A 8 0.67 20.31 -0.55
N ALA A 9 0.45 19.01 -0.35
CA ALA A 9 -0.44 18.22 -1.20
C ALA A 9 -1.92 18.61 -1.01
N ILE A 10 -2.63 18.82 -2.11
CA ILE A 10 -4.05 19.15 -2.12
C ILE A 10 -4.87 17.86 -2.21
N MET A 11 -5.34 17.39 -1.06
CA MET A 11 -6.14 16.17 -0.96
C MET A 11 -7.63 16.40 -1.30
N PRO A 12 -8.33 15.43 -1.91
CA PRO A 12 -7.80 14.14 -2.39
C PRO A 12 -7.24 14.19 -3.82
N ASN A 13 -7.35 15.34 -4.51
CA ASN A 13 -7.01 15.47 -5.93
C ASN A 13 -5.57 15.07 -6.25
N ASP A 14 -4.58 15.58 -5.53
CA ASP A 14 -3.17 15.31 -5.84
C ASP A 14 -2.80 13.83 -5.63
N TYR A 15 -3.48 13.16 -4.70
CA TYR A 15 -3.33 11.72 -4.49
C TYR A 15 -3.92 10.92 -5.66
N TYR A 16 -5.17 11.22 -6.05
CA TYR A 16 -5.82 10.53 -7.17
C TYR A 16 -5.17 10.81 -8.53
N ASN A 17 -4.57 12.00 -8.70
CA ASN A 17 -3.84 12.36 -9.90
C ASN A 17 -2.39 11.86 -9.89
N ALA A 18 -1.99 11.04 -8.90
CA ALA A 18 -0.63 10.53 -8.74
C ALA A 18 0.45 11.63 -8.82
N SER A 19 0.17 12.82 -8.27
CA SER A 19 1.06 13.99 -8.37
C SER A 19 2.29 13.92 -7.45
N PHE A 20 2.37 12.90 -6.60
CA PHE A 20 3.52 12.58 -5.76
C PHE A 20 3.59 11.06 -5.50
N SER A 21 4.74 10.60 -5.00
CA SER A 21 4.95 9.22 -4.56
C SER A 21 4.87 9.08 -3.05
N THR A 22 4.41 7.94 -2.57
CA THR A 22 4.33 7.62 -1.13
C THR A 22 5.32 6.54 -0.71
N ASP A 23 5.44 6.34 0.60
CA ASP A 23 6.16 5.22 1.21
C ASP A 23 5.16 4.39 2.02
N ASP A 24 4.68 3.30 1.42
CA ASP A 24 3.50 2.58 1.89
C ASP A 24 3.84 1.47 2.88
N THR A 25 2.92 1.26 3.83
CA THR A 25 2.89 0.10 4.72
C THR A 25 1.62 -0.71 4.52
N PHE A 26 1.65 -2.01 4.78
CA PHE A 26 0.53 -2.91 4.50
C PHE A 26 -0.20 -3.33 5.78
N TRP A 27 -1.52 -3.18 5.77
CA TRP A 27 -2.39 -3.44 6.92
C TRP A 27 -3.65 -4.17 6.49
N LYS A 28 -4.07 -5.13 7.31
CA LYS A 28 -5.39 -5.76 7.27
C LYS A 28 -6.27 -5.07 8.30
N VAL A 29 -7.48 -4.71 7.91
CA VAL A 29 -8.43 -4.01 8.78
C VAL A 29 -9.71 -4.80 8.85
N ASP A 30 -10.13 -5.16 10.05
CA ASP A 30 -11.46 -5.73 10.28
C ASP A 30 -12.50 -4.61 10.11
N THR A 31 -13.47 -4.82 9.21
CA THR A 31 -14.47 -3.80 8.88
C THR A 31 -15.62 -3.71 9.87
N GLN A 32 -15.78 -4.69 10.75
CA GLN A 32 -16.80 -4.73 11.81
C GLN A 32 -16.27 -4.13 13.11
N THR A 33 -15.04 -4.47 13.49
CA THR A 33 -14.43 -4.05 14.77
C THR A 33 -13.50 -2.85 14.62
N GLY A 34 -12.97 -2.61 13.42
CA GLY A 34 -11.93 -1.60 13.18
C GLY A 34 -10.54 -2.00 13.64
N GLU A 35 -10.34 -3.26 14.07
CA GLU A 35 -9.03 -3.79 14.43
C GLU A 35 -8.08 -3.74 13.24
N LYS A 36 -6.81 -3.38 13.50
CA LYS A 36 -5.78 -3.20 12.47
C LYS A 36 -4.60 -4.10 12.77
N GLU A 37 -4.32 -4.99 11.84
CA GLU A 37 -3.16 -5.87 11.88
C GLU A 37 -2.17 -5.48 10.79
N ARG A 38 -0.89 -5.41 11.12
CA ARG A 38 0.15 -5.16 10.12
C ARG A 38 0.55 -6.49 9.49
N ILE A 39 0.37 -6.62 8.17
CA ILE A 39 0.63 -7.87 7.44
C ILE A 39 2.06 -7.98 6.89
N VAL A 40 2.81 -6.88 6.88
CA VAL A 40 4.25 -6.89 6.53
C VAL A 40 5.04 -6.14 7.58
N SER A 41 5.98 -6.83 8.22
CA SER A 41 6.91 -6.21 9.18
C SER A 41 7.86 -5.23 8.47
N LEU A 42 8.18 -4.12 9.12
CA LEU A 42 8.96 -3.04 8.51
C LEU A 42 10.39 -3.47 8.11
N ASP A 43 10.96 -4.42 8.83
CA ASP A 43 12.26 -5.03 8.55
C ASP A 43 12.28 -5.83 7.23
N LYS A 44 11.12 -6.27 6.75
CA LYS A 44 10.97 -6.95 5.45
C LYS A 44 10.76 -5.99 4.29
N ILE A 45 10.45 -4.71 4.57
CA ILE A 45 10.31 -3.66 3.56
C ILE A 45 11.70 -3.04 3.33
N THR A 46 12.50 -3.66 2.47
CA THR A 46 13.85 -3.18 2.15
C THR A 46 13.88 -2.00 1.20
N GLU A 47 12.74 -1.70 0.56
CA GLU A 47 12.59 -0.66 -0.44
C GLU A 47 11.34 0.17 -0.13
N LYS A 48 11.36 1.44 -0.52
CA LYS A 48 10.18 2.30 -0.40
C LYS A 48 9.15 1.90 -1.46
N LEU A 49 7.96 1.49 -1.05
CA LEU A 49 6.89 1.03 -1.95
C LEU A 49 5.82 2.12 -2.10
N ASP A 50 5.28 2.29 -3.30
CA ASP A 50 4.10 3.13 -3.58
C ASP A 50 3.10 2.23 -4.31
N ALA A 51 2.17 1.64 -3.54
CA ALA A 51 1.36 0.52 -4.01
C ALA A 51 0.05 1.02 -4.63
N ASP A 52 -0.22 0.56 -5.84
CA ASP A 52 -1.46 0.81 -6.55
C ASP A 52 -2.10 -0.51 -7.04
N THR A 53 -3.39 -0.49 -7.34
CA THR A 53 -4.16 -1.63 -7.85
C THR A 53 -3.99 -2.87 -6.95
N LEU A 54 -4.35 -2.74 -5.68
CA LEU A 54 -4.27 -3.83 -4.72
C LEU A 54 -5.40 -4.84 -4.93
N PHE A 55 -5.08 -6.14 -5.02
CA PHE A 55 -6.09 -7.21 -5.08
C PHE A 55 -5.59 -8.51 -4.45
N LEU A 56 -6.53 -9.32 -3.96
CA LEU A 56 -6.27 -10.64 -3.37
C LEU A 56 -6.50 -11.75 -4.40
N ASN A 57 -5.83 -12.89 -4.22
CA ASN A 57 -6.25 -14.14 -4.87
C ASN A 57 -7.53 -14.71 -4.23
N GLY A 58 -8.12 -15.73 -4.86
CA GLY A 58 -9.43 -16.26 -4.49
C GLY A 58 -9.53 -16.86 -3.08
N ASP A 59 -8.43 -17.37 -2.53
CA ASP A 59 -8.31 -17.89 -1.16
C ASP A 59 -7.65 -16.91 -0.19
N GLU A 60 -7.37 -15.67 -0.64
CA GLU A 60 -6.79 -14.57 0.16
C GLU A 60 -5.42 -14.88 0.80
N SER A 61 -4.69 -15.88 0.31
CA SER A 61 -3.32 -16.20 0.78
C SER A 61 -2.25 -15.26 0.21
N PHE A 62 -2.58 -14.48 -0.82
CA PHE A 62 -1.68 -13.55 -1.48
C PHE A 62 -2.34 -12.20 -1.76
N LEU A 63 -1.60 -11.13 -1.47
CA LEU A 63 -1.89 -9.77 -1.90
C LEU A 63 -0.98 -9.38 -3.06
N PHE A 64 -1.57 -8.92 -4.15
CA PHE A 64 -0.87 -8.41 -5.33
C PHE A 64 -1.05 -6.90 -5.45
N PHE A 65 -0.03 -6.21 -5.95
CA PHE A 65 -0.07 -4.77 -6.22
C PHE A 65 0.99 -4.37 -7.24
N VAL A 66 0.77 -3.26 -7.93
CA VAL A 66 1.77 -2.62 -8.79
C VAL A 66 2.52 -1.57 -7.97
N ASN A 67 3.84 -1.59 -8.01
CA ASN A 67 4.64 -0.54 -7.37
C ASN A 67 4.87 0.60 -8.37
N LYS A 68 4.28 1.77 -8.12
CA LYS A 68 4.39 2.97 -8.98
C LYS A 68 5.83 3.48 -9.15
N LYS A 69 6.76 3.07 -8.29
CA LYS A 69 8.16 3.51 -8.38
C LYS A 69 8.95 2.79 -9.48
N ASP A 70 8.55 1.58 -9.85
CA ASP A 70 9.26 0.79 -10.86
C ASP A 70 8.35 0.02 -11.83
N ASP A 71 7.04 0.24 -11.77
CA ASP A 71 5.99 -0.33 -12.62
C ASP A 71 5.98 -1.87 -12.65
N LYS A 72 6.53 -2.53 -11.62
CA LYS A 72 6.49 -4.00 -11.51
C LYS A 72 5.33 -4.48 -10.64
N LEU A 73 4.92 -5.72 -10.91
CA LEU A 73 3.95 -6.46 -10.09
C LEU A 73 4.66 -7.14 -8.91
N TYR A 74 4.18 -6.87 -7.70
CA TYR A 74 4.65 -7.44 -6.45
C TYR A 74 3.60 -8.36 -5.83
N ARG A 75 4.05 -9.24 -4.93
CA ARG A 75 3.21 -10.15 -4.17
C ARG A 75 3.66 -10.20 -2.71
N ILE A 76 2.71 -10.19 -1.78
CA ILE A 76 2.89 -10.48 -0.36
C ILE A 76 2.14 -11.78 -0.04
N GLU A 77 2.78 -12.67 0.73
CA GLU A 77 2.16 -13.85 1.33
C GLU A 77 1.58 -13.46 2.71
N LEU A 78 0.30 -13.78 2.94
CA LEU A 78 -0.50 -13.31 4.07
C LEU A 78 -0.64 -14.35 5.19
#